data_AF-A0A4R4D0Z7-F1
#
_entry.id   AF-A0A4R4D0Z7-F1
#
_cell.length_a   1.000
_cell.length_b   1.000
_cell.length_c   1.000
_cell.angle_alpha   90.00
_cell.angle_beta   90.00
_cell.angle_gamma   90.00
#
_symmetry.space_group_name_H-M   'P 1'
#
loop_
_entity.id
_entity.type
_entity.pdbx_description
1 polymer ?
#
loop_
_entity_poly.entity_id
_entity_poly.type
_entity_poly.pdbx_seq_one_letter_code
_entity_poly.pdbx_strand_id
1 'polypeptide(L)'
;MPKKTINVLLEIYQRLLPQCEQHLAVLAEYNKMLDDYQTSKQDKKVLFHPETADALALTEQEEIFDALLQKFSETRAQTFASFKLNIDKTSQLKDELCQAIGVLQFRNELLEPYLSATEYRQFCESHDALGIALDKIREMDQQIIPKIQTELESVKIELARVRGVKKMRFAYGSPVSREPRFIDKSK
;
A
#
# COMPACT_ATOMS: atom_id res chain seq x y z
N MET A 1 -6.32 -23.19 33.86
CA MET A 1 -6.53 -21.89 33.18
C MET A 1 -5.49 -21.59 32.09
N PRO A 2 -4.16 -21.71 32.31
CA PRO A 2 -3.15 -21.31 31.32
C PRO A 2 -3.29 -22.01 29.97
N LYS A 3 -3.51 -23.34 29.98
CA LYS A 3 -3.65 -24.13 28.75
C LYS A 3 -4.79 -23.65 27.84
N LYS A 4 -5.90 -23.17 28.40
CA LYS A 4 -7.02 -22.64 27.59
C LYS A 4 -6.61 -21.34 26.90
N THR A 5 -5.97 -20.42 27.62
CA THR A 5 -5.51 -19.13 27.08
C THR A 5 -4.41 -19.34 26.03
N ILE A 6 -3.49 -20.29 26.25
CA ILE A 6 -2.46 -20.66 25.27
C ILE A 6 -3.10 -21.19 23.97
N ASN A 7 -4.10 -22.07 24.07
CA ASN A 7 -4.79 -22.58 22.89
C ASN A 7 -5.49 -21.47 22.11
N VAL A 8 -6.15 -20.52 22.79
CA VAL A 8 -6.78 -19.36 22.12
C VAL A 8 -5.73 -18.50 21.41
N LEU A 9 -4.55 -18.30 22.03
CA LEU A 9 -3.46 -17.57 21.40
C LEU A 9 -2.95 -18.27 20.14
N LEU A 10 -2.79 -19.60 20.20
CA LEU A 10 -2.38 -20.42 19.07
C LEU A 10 -3.40 -20.39 17.93
N GLU A 11 -4.70 -20.46 18.24
CA GLU A 11 -5.77 -20.33 17.25
C GLU A 11 -5.74 -18.97 16.53
N ILE A 12 -5.42 -17.89 17.25
CA ILE A 12 -5.25 -16.57 16.64
C ILE A 12 -4.04 -16.58 15.68
N TYR A 13 -2.91 -17.13 16.09
CA TYR A 13 -1.72 -17.22 15.22
C TYR A 13 -1.99 -18.03 13.95
N GLN A 14 -2.61 -19.20 14.10
CA GLN A 14 -2.97 -20.06 12.97
C GLN A 14 -3.98 -19.40 12.01
N ARG A 15 -4.84 -18.52 12.52
CA ARG A 15 -5.76 -17.74 11.67
C ARG A 15 -5.07 -16.56 10.98
N LEU A 16 -4.12 -15.92 11.65
CA LEU A 16 -3.41 -14.76 11.12
C LEU A 16 -2.39 -15.13 10.05
N LEU A 17 -1.74 -16.28 10.17
CA LEU A 17 -0.70 -16.71 9.23
C LEU A 17 -1.18 -16.72 7.76
N PRO A 18 -2.28 -17.40 7.40
CA PRO A 18 -2.80 -17.36 6.03
C PRO A 18 -3.20 -15.95 5.56
N GLN A 19 -3.68 -15.10 6.47
CA GLN A 19 -4.03 -13.71 6.13
C GLN A 19 -2.76 -12.91 5.80
N CYS A 20 -1.67 -13.13 6.53
CA CYS A 20 -0.37 -12.51 6.25
C CYS A 20 0.18 -12.98 4.91
N GLU A 21 0.09 -14.27 4.60
CA GLU A 21 0.51 -14.84 3.32
C GLU A 21 -0.27 -14.25 2.14
N GLN A 22 -1.60 -14.16 2.27
CA GLN A 22 -2.45 -13.55 1.26
C GLN A 22 -2.11 -12.06 1.06
N HIS A 23 -1.89 -11.32 2.15
CA HIS A 23 -1.51 -9.92 2.08
C HIS A 23 -0.15 -9.74 1.39
N LEU A 24 0.85 -10.56 1.76
CA LEU A 24 2.16 -10.58 1.11
C LEU A 24 2.07 -10.86 -0.40
N ALA A 25 1.19 -11.76 -0.83
CA ALA A 25 0.99 -12.03 -2.26
C ALA A 25 0.47 -10.79 -3.00
N VAL A 26 -0.49 -10.05 -2.41
CA VAL A 26 -1.01 -8.81 -2.99
C VAL A 26 0.06 -7.71 -3.01
N LEU A 27 0.85 -7.59 -1.94
CA LEU A 27 1.97 -6.64 -1.90
C LEU A 27 3.01 -6.97 -2.97
N ALA A 28 3.34 -8.26 -3.19
CA ALA A 28 4.28 -8.71 -4.21
C ALA A 28 3.78 -8.42 -5.63
N GLU A 29 2.51 -8.72 -5.92
CA GLU A 29 1.87 -8.40 -7.20
C GLU A 29 1.93 -6.89 -7.47
N TYR A 30 1.59 -6.09 -6.47
CA TYR A 30 1.58 -4.64 -6.58
C TYR A 30 2.97 -4.03 -6.74
N ASN A 31 3.96 -4.49 -5.97
CA ASN A 31 5.34 -3.99 -6.07
C ASN A 31 5.95 -4.29 -7.44
N LYS A 32 5.72 -5.50 -7.98
CA LYS A 32 6.16 -5.87 -9.32
C LYS A 32 5.53 -4.96 -10.38
N MET A 33 4.22 -4.72 -10.29
CA MET A 33 3.52 -3.87 -11.25
C MET A 33 4.00 -2.42 -11.19
N LEU A 34 4.29 -1.90 -9.99
CA LEU A 34 4.94 -0.59 -9.82
C LEU A 34 6.30 -0.53 -10.52
N ASP A 35 7.13 -1.57 -10.36
CA ASP A 35 8.44 -1.65 -11.01
C ASP A 35 8.31 -1.69 -12.55
N ASP A 36 7.37 -2.48 -13.07
CA ASP A 36 7.08 -2.58 -14.50
C ASP A 36 6.58 -1.23 -15.07
N TYR A 37 5.69 -0.54 -14.33
CA TYR A 37 5.19 0.79 -14.69
C TYR A 37 6.31 1.83 -14.73
N GLN A 38 7.17 1.86 -13.70
CA GLN A 38 8.30 2.80 -13.63
C GLN A 38 9.31 2.55 -14.75
N THR A 39 9.59 1.29 -15.07
CA THR A 39 10.49 0.91 -16.18
C THR A 39 9.90 1.37 -17.52
N SER A 40 8.62 1.08 -17.78
CA SER A 40 7.93 1.51 -19.00
C SER A 40 7.91 3.04 -19.17
N LYS A 41 7.73 3.79 -18.08
CA LYS A 41 7.75 5.26 -18.07
C LYS A 41 9.14 5.83 -18.35
N GLN A 42 10.20 5.19 -17.84
CA GLN A 42 11.59 5.58 -18.14
C GLN A 42 11.95 5.31 -19.59
N ASP A 43 11.63 4.14 -20.13
CA ASP A 43 11.91 3.78 -21.53
C ASP A 43 11.20 4.72 -22.51
N LYS A 44 9.95 5.10 -22.21
CA LYS A 44 9.19 6.09 -22.99
C LYS A 44 9.77 7.51 -22.91
N LYS A 45 10.39 7.92 -21.78
CA LYS A 45 11.13 9.19 -21.68
C LYS A 45 12.40 9.21 -22.55
N VAL A 46 12.99 8.04 -22.82
CA VAL A 46 14.23 7.91 -23.61
C VAL A 46 13.94 7.85 -25.12
N LEU A 47 12.74 7.43 -25.55
CA LEU A 47 12.47 7.10 -26.97
C LEU A 47 11.56 8.05 -27.78
N PHE A 48 10.89 9.06 -27.20
CA PHE A 48 9.91 9.85 -27.99
C PHE A 48 10.14 11.37 -28.04
N HIS A 49 10.31 11.88 -29.28
CA HIS A 49 9.78 13.17 -29.70
C HIS A 49 8.23 13.14 -29.58
N PRO A 50 7.58 14.24 -29.16
CA PRO A 50 6.24 14.22 -28.56
C PRO A 50 5.08 14.19 -29.58
N GLU A 51 5.25 13.57 -30.74
CA GLU A 51 4.22 13.57 -31.78
C GLU A 51 4.00 12.15 -32.28
N THR A 52 2.83 11.58 -31.93
CA THR A 52 2.21 10.35 -32.46
C THR A 52 2.47 8.97 -31.80
N ALA A 53 2.68 8.89 -30.49
CA ALA A 53 2.57 7.61 -29.75
C ALA A 53 1.29 7.53 -28.89
N ASP A 54 0.31 6.80 -29.41
CA ASP A 54 -0.93 6.26 -28.83
C ASP A 54 -1.44 6.81 -27.48
N ALA A 55 -2.36 7.77 -27.57
CA ALA A 55 -3.19 8.19 -26.43
C ALA A 55 -4.06 7.05 -25.85
N LEU A 56 -4.37 6.01 -26.64
CA LEU A 56 -5.18 4.84 -26.24
C LEU A 56 -4.42 3.87 -25.33
N ALA A 57 -3.13 3.62 -25.59
CA ALA A 57 -2.30 2.73 -24.78
C ALA A 57 -1.95 3.34 -23.40
N LEU A 58 -1.95 4.67 -23.29
CA LEU A 58 -1.83 5.39 -22.03
C LEU A 58 -3.07 5.24 -21.16
N THR A 59 -4.28 5.33 -21.74
CA THR A 59 -5.54 5.18 -21.00
C THR A 59 -5.73 3.77 -20.42
N GLU A 60 -5.41 2.70 -21.15
CA GLU A 60 -5.56 1.34 -20.63
C GLU A 60 -4.57 1.03 -19.49
N GLN A 61 -3.32 1.53 -19.60
CA GLN A 61 -2.30 1.33 -18.58
C GLN A 61 -2.61 2.12 -17.29
N GLU A 62 -3.21 3.31 -17.42
CA GLU A 62 -3.70 4.12 -16.30
C GLU A 62 -4.90 3.48 -15.60
N GLU A 63 -5.87 2.95 -16.34
CA GLU A 63 -7.04 2.26 -15.76
C GLU A 63 -6.65 0.99 -14.98
N ILE A 64 -5.69 0.20 -15.50
CA ILE A 64 -5.15 -0.98 -14.82
C ILE A 64 -4.42 -0.57 -13.53
N PHE A 65 -3.66 0.53 -13.57
CA PHE A 65 -2.96 1.06 -12.41
C PHE A 65 -3.92 1.54 -11.32
N ASP A 66 -4.97 2.28 -11.68
CA ASP A 66 -5.98 2.76 -10.75
C ASP A 66 -6.77 1.60 -10.12
N ALA A 67 -7.17 0.59 -10.90
CA ALA A 67 -7.84 -0.59 -10.38
C ALA A 67 -6.97 -1.38 -9.39
N LEU A 68 -5.67 -1.51 -9.67
CA LEU A 68 -4.72 -2.18 -8.77
C LEU A 68 -4.40 -1.37 -7.53
N LEU A 69 -4.28 -0.04 -7.65
CA LEU A 69 -4.12 0.85 -6.50
C LEU A 69 -5.35 0.79 -5.58
N GLN A 70 -6.55 0.76 -6.16
CA GLN A 70 -7.78 0.58 -5.41
C GLN A 70 -7.79 -0.78 -4.70
N LYS A 71 -7.53 -1.88 -5.41
CA LYS A 71 -7.42 -3.24 -4.83
C LYS A 71 -6.37 -3.30 -3.71
N PHE A 72 -5.21 -2.69 -3.90
CA PHE A 72 -4.15 -2.57 -2.89
C PHE A 72 -4.67 -1.83 -1.65
N SER A 73 -5.29 -0.67 -1.84
CA SER A 73 -5.79 0.17 -0.74
C SER A 73 -6.90 -0.52 0.07
N GLU A 74 -7.84 -1.18 -0.61
CA GLU A 74 -8.94 -1.92 -0.01
C GLU A 74 -8.43 -3.15 0.75
N THR A 75 -7.56 -3.94 0.11
CA THR A 75 -6.95 -5.11 0.74
C THR A 75 -6.18 -4.68 1.98
N ARG A 76 -5.34 -3.64 1.88
CA ARG A 76 -4.59 -3.11 3.01
C ARG A 76 -5.51 -2.64 4.13
N ALA A 77 -6.55 -1.87 3.84
CA ALA A 77 -7.48 -1.40 4.87
C ALA A 77 -8.16 -2.56 5.61
N GLN A 78 -8.63 -3.58 4.87
CA GLN A 78 -9.27 -4.76 5.44
C GLN A 78 -8.29 -5.59 6.29
N THR A 79 -7.08 -5.86 5.77
CA THR A 79 -6.08 -6.66 6.48
C THR A 79 -5.59 -5.93 7.74
N PHE A 80 -5.34 -4.62 7.68
CA PHE A 80 -4.89 -3.85 8.85
C PHE A 80 -5.95 -3.77 9.95
N ALA A 81 -7.24 -3.68 9.61
CA ALA A 81 -8.31 -3.73 10.60
C ALA A 81 -8.32 -5.08 11.34
N SER A 82 -8.18 -6.19 10.60
CA SER A 82 -8.06 -7.53 11.19
C SER A 82 -6.81 -7.66 12.06
N PHE A 83 -5.66 -7.21 11.58
CA PHE A 83 -4.40 -7.28 12.34
C PHE A 83 -4.47 -6.49 13.63
N LYS A 84 -4.99 -5.26 13.59
CA LYS A 84 -5.11 -4.41 14.78
C LYS A 84 -5.94 -5.11 15.87
N LEU A 85 -7.13 -5.61 15.51
CA LEU A 85 -8.00 -6.32 16.44
C LEU A 85 -7.30 -7.55 17.07
N ASN A 86 -6.58 -8.33 16.26
CA ASN A 86 -5.91 -9.54 16.73
C ASN A 86 -4.63 -9.25 17.53
N ILE A 87 -3.91 -8.16 17.24
CA ILE A 87 -2.76 -7.69 18.03
C ILE A 87 -3.22 -7.27 19.41
N ASP A 88 -4.28 -6.46 19.50
CA ASP A 88 -4.83 -6.02 20.78
C ASP A 88 -5.28 -7.23 21.62
N LYS A 89 -5.96 -8.19 20.98
CA LYS A 89 -6.42 -9.43 21.63
C LYS A 89 -5.26 -10.33 22.08
N THR A 90 -4.22 -10.48 21.27
CA THR A 90 -3.04 -11.28 21.64
C THR A 90 -2.24 -10.62 22.75
N SER A 91 -2.15 -9.29 22.78
CA SER A 91 -1.56 -8.55 23.91
C SER A 91 -2.33 -8.83 25.20
N GLN A 92 -3.66 -8.71 25.19
CA GLN A 92 -4.50 -9.00 26.35
C GLN A 92 -4.31 -10.44 26.85
N LEU A 93 -4.30 -11.43 25.94
CA LEU A 93 -4.09 -12.83 26.31
C LEU A 93 -2.68 -13.09 26.86
N LYS A 94 -1.66 -12.41 26.34
CA LYS A 94 -0.29 -12.47 26.89
C LYS A 94 -0.24 -11.88 28.29
N ASP A 95 -0.92 -10.78 28.55
CA ASP A 95 -1.01 -10.16 29.88
C ASP A 95 -1.76 -11.05 30.87
N GLU A 96 -2.89 -11.64 30.46
CA GLU A 96 -3.63 -12.61 31.26
C GLU A 96 -2.78 -13.84 31.60
N LEU A 97 -1.99 -14.34 30.64
CA LEU A 97 -1.04 -15.43 30.87
C LEU A 97 0.04 -15.02 31.87
N CYS A 98 0.60 -13.81 31.73
CA CYS A 98 1.61 -13.30 32.64
C CYS A 98 1.09 -13.19 34.08
N GLN A 99 -0.12 -12.65 34.25
CA GLN A 99 -0.78 -12.56 35.56
C GLN A 99 -1.06 -13.93 36.16
N ALA A 100 -1.52 -14.90 35.35
CA ALA A 100 -1.82 -16.25 35.82
C ALA A 100 -0.55 -17.03 36.22
N ILE A 101 0.58 -16.77 35.58
CA ILE A 101 1.87 -17.42 35.84
C ILE A 101 2.67 -16.66 36.93
N GLY A 102 2.34 -15.39 37.20
CA GLY A 102 3.03 -14.56 38.19
C GLY A 102 4.29 -13.89 37.66
N VAL A 103 4.34 -13.57 36.36
CA VAL A 103 5.47 -12.88 35.71
C VAL A 103 5.06 -11.49 35.21
N LEU A 104 6.04 -10.61 35.01
CA LEU A 104 5.81 -9.24 34.53
C LEU A 104 5.84 -9.12 33.00
N GLN A 105 6.49 -10.04 32.30
CA GLN A 105 6.69 -9.97 30.86
C GLN A 105 6.51 -11.34 30.22
N PHE A 106 5.78 -11.36 29.10
CA PHE A 106 5.55 -12.58 28.35
C PHE A 106 6.83 -13.01 27.63
N ARG A 107 7.18 -14.29 27.79
CA ARG A 107 8.21 -14.96 27.01
C ARG A 107 7.75 -16.37 26.68
N ASN A 108 8.09 -16.87 25.49
CA ASN A 108 7.59 -18.17 25.02
C ASN A 108 8.04 -19.30 25.96
N GLU A 109 9.25 -19.24 26.53
CA GLU A 109 9.80 -20.26 27.43
C GLU A 109 8.94 -20.48 28.69
N LEU A 110 8.15 -19.47 29.09
CA LEU A 110 7.23 -19.59 30.22
C LEU A 110 6.10 -20.60 29.98
N LEU A 111 5.87 -20.98 28.72
CA LEU A 111 4.82 -21.92 28.34
C LEU A 111 5.27 -23.39 28.36
N GLU A 112 6.59 -23.64 28.39
CA GLU A 112 7.18 -24.99 28.37
C GLU A 112 6.62 -25.91 29.47
N PRO A 113 6.41 -25.46 30.73
CA PRO A 113 5.84 -26.31 31.78
C PRO A 113 4.35 -26.64 31.59
N TYR A 114 3.64 -25.92 30.71
CA TYR A 114 2.18 -26.00 30.56
C TYR A 114 1.74 -26.74 29.29
N LEU A 115 2.70 -27.08 28.42
CA LEU A 115 2.49 -27.72 27.14
C LEU A 115 3.33 -29.00 27.04
N SER A 116 2.86 -29.97 26.26
CA SER A 116 3.73 -31.06 25.82
C SER A 116 4.83 -30.52 24.90
N ALA A 117 5.95 -31.24 24.78
CA ALA A 117 7.07 -30.82 23.92
C ALA A 117 6.64 -30.57 22.46
N THR A 118 5.68 -31.34 21.95
CA THR A 118 5.12 -31.15 20.60
C THR A 118 4.26 -29.90 20.51
N GLU A 119 3.36 -29.66 21.46
CA GLU A 119 2.52 -28.46 21.51
C GLU A 119 3.38 -27.20 21.66
N TYR A 120 4.40 -27.24 22.51
CA TYR A 120 5.34 -26.14 22.71
C TYR A 120 6.11 -25.79 21.43
N ARG A 121 6.65 -26.80 20.75
CA ARG A 121 7.34 -26.59 19.47
C ARG A 121 6.41 -25.96 18.43
N GLN A 122 5.20 -26.49 18.26
CA GLN A 122 4.21 -25.94 17.33
C GLN A 122 3.84 -24.49 17.65
N PHE A 123 3.73 -24.16 18.93
CA PHE A 123 3.48 -22.80 19.37
C PHE A 123 4.61 -21.85 18.97
N CYS A 124 5.86 -22.22 19.26
CA CYS A 124 7.02 -21.42 18.90
C CYS A 124 7.15 -21.26 17.38
N GLU A 125 6.97 -22.33 16.62
CA GLU A 125 6.98 -22.29 15.15
C GLU A 125 5.90 -21.33 14.61
N SER A 126 4.68 -21.38 15.16
CA SER A 126 3.59 -20.49 14.74
C SER A 126 3.87 -19.03 15.11
N HIS A 127 4.41 -18.80 16.32
CA HIS A 127 4.79 -17.48 16.79
C HIS A 127 5.87 -16.84 15.90
N ASP A 128 6.92 -17.60 15.60
CA ASP A 128 8.07 -17.13 14.85
C ASP A 128 7.71 -16.93 13.37
N ALA A 129 6.93 -17.85 12.79
CA ALA A 129 6.40 -17.69 11.43
C ALA A 129 5.55 -16.43 11.31
N LEU A 130 4.72 -16.11 12.31
CA LEU A 130 3.90 -14.91 12.30
C LEU A 130 4.76 -13.65 12.40
N GLY A 131 5.79 -13.65 13.26
CA GLY A 131 6.76 -12.56 13.36
C GLY A 131 7.44 -12.29 12.02
N ILE A 132 7.97 -13.33 11.39
CA ILE A 132 8.62 -13.25 10.07
C ILE A 132 7.66 -12.71 9.01
N ALA A 133 6.40 -13.17 8.99
CA ALA A 133 5.43 -12.72 8.01
C ALA A 133 5.08 -11.23 8.18
N LEU A 134 4.87 -10.77 9.42
CA LEU A 134 4.59 -9.37 9.72
C LEU A 134 5.79 -8.45 9.40
N ASP A 135 7.01 -8.90 9.68
CA ASP A 135 8.22 -8.15 9.34
C ASP A 135 8.38 -8.00 7.83
N LYS A 136 8.10 -9.06 7.06
CA LYS A 136 8.09 -8.98 5.58
C LYS A 136 7.04 -8.01 5.07
N ILE A 137 5.84 -8.00 5.64
CA ILE A 137 4.78 -7.05 5.28
C ILE A 137 5.27 -5.62 5.49
N ARG A 138 5.89 -5.36 6.65
CA ARG A 138 6.47 -4.05 6.98
C ARG A 138 7.56 -3.65 6.00
N GLU A 139 8.47 -4.56 5.65
CA GLU A 139 9.54 -4.31 4.68
C GLU A 139 8.98 -3.96 3.31
N MET A 140 7.99 -4.72 2.83
CA MET A 140 7.30 -4.44 1.57
C MET A 140 6.61 -3.09 1.57
N ASP A 141 5.94 -2.74 2.67
CA ASP A 141 5.32 -1.42 2.84
C ASP A 141 6.34 -0.28 2.77
N GLN A 142 7.52 -0.47 3.37
CA GLN A 142 8.62 0.50 3.31
C GLN A 142 9.18 0.67 1.89
N GLN A 143 9.04 -0.33 1.02
CA GLN A 143 9.45 -0.22 -0.39
C GLN A 143 8.36 0.41 -1.25
N ILE A 144 7.09 0.03 -1.05
CA ILE A 144 5.96 0.45 -1.87
C ILE A 144 5.56 1.92 -1.61
N ILE A 145 5.43 2.33 -0.34
CA ILE A 145 4.91 3.66 0.02
C ILE A 145 5.74 4.79 -0.61
N PRO A 146 7.08 4.79 -0.55
CA PRO A 146 7.88 5.84 -1.17
C PRO A 146 7.72 5.91 -2.69
N LYS A 147 7.54 4.76 -3.37
CA LYS A 147 7.30 4.71 -4.82
C LYS A 147 5.97 5.39 -5.17
N ILE A 148 4.90 5.07 -4.45
CA ILE A 148 3.59 5.72 -4.62
C ILE A 148 3.70 7.24 -4.39
N GLN A 149 4.37 7.66 -3.31
CA GLN A 149 4.56 9.09 -3.01
C GLN A 149 5.30 9.83 -4.12
N THR A 150 6.33 9.22 -4.67
CA THR A 150 7.12 9.80 -5.77
C THR A 150 6.28 9.95 -7.04
N GLU A 151 5.49 8.94 -7.40
CA GLU A 151 4.57 9.03 -8.55
C GLU A 151 3.50 10.11 -8.34
N LEU A 152 2.94 10.19 -7.13
CA LEU A 152 1.92 11.19 -6.81
C LEU A 152 2.46 12.62 -6.92
N GLU A 153 3.70 12.87 -6.48
CA GLU A 153 4.35 14.16 -6.69
C GLU A 153 4.65 14.44 -8.17
N SER A 154 5.06 13.43 -8.95
CA SER A 154 5.23 13.56 -10.41
C SER A 154 3.92 13.98 -11.09
N VAL A 155 2.81 13.35 -10.74
CA VAL A 155 1.47 13.66 -11.30
C VAL A 155 1.04 15.08 -10.91
N LYS A 156 1.28 15.50 -9.66
CA LYS A 156 0.99 16.89 -9.23
C LYS A 156 1.76 17.92 -10.06
N ILE A 157 3.04 17.68 -10.31
CA ILE A 157 3.89 18.57 -11.12
C ILE A 157 3.37 18.64 -12.56
N GLU A 158 3.02 17.52 -13.16
CA GLU A 158 2.45 17.48 -14.52
C GLU A 158 1.09 18.18 -14.60
N LEU A 159 0.20 17.96 -13.64
CA LEU A 159 -1.07 18.67 -13.54
C LEU A 159 -0.86 20.18 -13.40
N ALA A 160 0.11 20.62 -12.59
CA ALA A 160 0.47 22.02 -12.46
C ALA A 160 0.98 22.60 -13.79
N ARG A 161 1.81 21.86 -14.53
CA ARG A 161 2.28 22.23 -15.87
C ARG A 161 1.13 22.36 -16.86
N VAL A 162 0.23 21.37 -16.94
CA VAL A 162 -0.93 21.39 -17.84
C VAL A 162 -1.88 22.55 -17.50
N ARG A 163 -2.14 22.79 -16.20
CA ARG A 163 -2.94 23.94 -15.75
C ARG A 163 -2.26 25.27 -16.09
N GLY A 164 -0.94 25.36 -15.95
CA GLY A 164 -0.15 26.52 -16.35
C GLY A 164 -0.22 26.79 -17.87
N VAL A 165 -0.08 25.75 -18.69
CA VAL A 165 -0.20 25.81 -20.15
C VAL A 165 -1.62 26.22 -20.57
N LYS A 166 -2.66 25.70 -19.91
CA LYS A 166 -4.06 26.14 -20.16
C LYS A 166 -4.21 27.63 -19.82
N LYS A 167 -3.73 28.10 -18.66
CA LYS A 167 -3.76 29.53 -18.29
C LYS A 167 -3.02 30.41 -19.30
N MET A 168 -1.85 29.99 -19.78
CA MET A 168 -1.13 30.71 -20.84
C MET A 168 -1.89 30.70 -22.18
N ARG A 169 -2.48 29.59 -22.60
CA ARG A 169 -3.32 29.54 -23.81
C ARG A 169 -4.55 30.45 -23.72
N PHE A 170 -5.13 30.65 -22.53
CA PHE A 170 -6.20 31.63 -22.32
C PHE A 170 -5.70 33.08 -22.25
N ALA A 171 -4.47 33.32 -21.80
CA ALA A 171 -3.87 34.66 -21.77
C ALA A 171 -3.44 35.16 -23.16
N TYR A 172 -3.03 34.24 -24.05
CA TYR A 172 -2.64 34.54 -25.44
C TYR A 172 -3.70 34.09 -26.47
N GLY A 173 -4.85 33.60 -26.00
CA GLY A 173 -6.04 33.35 -26.83
C GLY A 173 -6.57 34.69 -27.30
N SER A 174 -6.21 35.05 -28.53
CA SER A 174 -6.56 36.28 -29.26
C SER A 174 -7.84 36.96 -28.76
N PRO A 175 -7.80 38.22 -28.30
CA PRO A 175 -9.02 39.01 -28.26
C PRO A 175 -9.46 39.14 -29.72
N VAL A 176 -10.61 38.53 -30.05
CA VAL A 176 -11.30 38.70 -31.33
C VAL A 176 -11.17 40.17 -31.73
N SER A 177 -10.39 40.42 -32.77
CA SER A 177 -10.14 41.75 -33.30
C SER A 177 -11.49 42.33 -33.72
N ARG A 178 -12.07 43.18 -32.86
CA ARG A 178 -13.08 44.12 -33.33
C ARG A 178 -12.35 45.08 -34.24
N GLU A 179 -12.51 44.90 -35.55
CA GLU A 179 -12.02 45.81 -36.57
C GLU A 179 -12.33 47.27 -36.19
N PRO A 180 -11.38 48.20 -36.35
CA PRO A 180 -11.66 49.61 -36.16
C PRO A 180 -12.62 50.06 -37.28
N ARG A 181 -13.88 50.32 -36.93
CA ARG A 181 -14.80 51.03 -37.82
C ARG A 181 -14.24 52.43 -38.03
N PHE A 182 -13.75 52.70 -39.24
CA PHE A 182 -13.39 54.03 -39.68
C PHE A 182 -14.56 54.99 -39.42
N ILE A 183 -14.34 56.01 -38.58
CA ILE A 183 -15.27 57.12 -38.44
C ILE A 183 -14.97 58.06 -39.60
N ASP A 184 -15.84 58.04 -40.61
CA ASP A 184 -15.86 59.06 -41.66
C ASP A 184 -16.18 60.41 -41.00
N LYS A 185 -15.25 61.37 -41.15
CA LYS A 185 -15.43 62.78 -40.80
C LYS A 185 -15.45 63.58 -42.08
N SER A 186 -16.59 63.58 -42.75
CA SER A 186 -16.92 64.55 -43.79
C SER A 186 -18.01 65.49 -43.26
N LYS A 187 -17.63 66.76 -43.09
CA LYS A 187 -18.51 67.93 -42.96
C LYS A 187 -18.36 68.75 -44.24
#